data_AF-A0A7X4EV31-F1
#
_entry.id   AF-A0A7X4EV31-F1
#
_cell.length_a   1.000
_cell.length_b   1.000
_cell.length_c   1.000
_cell.angle_alpha   90.00
_cell.angle_beta   90.00
_cell.angle_gamma   90.00
#
_symmetry.space_group_name_H-M   'P 1'
#
loop_
_entity.id
_entity.type
_entity.pdbx_description
1 polymer ?
#
loop_
_entity_poly.entity_id
_entity_poly.type
_entity_poly.pdbx_seq_one_letter_code
_entity_poly.pdbx_strand_id
1 'polypeptide(L)'
;VLDWAASAVELERRVRAFNPWPVAETRIRNGERVRIWEAVALESRPQERPGSVIRTGADGIDVATKAGILRVRSLQRPGGRVMSAADYLNAHPLEGETFGG
;
A
#
# COMPACT_ATOMS: atom_id res chain seq x y z
N VAL A 1 9.93 -4.48 4.86
CA VAL A 1 9.46 -3.11 4.55
C VAL A 1 9.59 -2.81 3.06
N LEU A 2 8.53 -2.28 2.43
CA LEU A 2 8.52 -1.80 1.05
C LEU A 2 9.19 -0.44 0.96
N ASP A 3 9.97 -0.27 -0.10
CA ASP A 3 10.61 0.99 -0.44
C ASP A 3 9.81 1.68 -1.54
N TRP A 4 9.04 2.71 -1.18
CA TRP A 4 8.17 3.45 -2.11
C TRP A 4 8.95 4.19 -3.21
N ALA A 5 10.28 4.35 -3.06
CA ALA A 5 11.14 4.86 -4.11
C ALA A 5 11.35 3.87 -5.27
N ALA A 6 10.86 2.64 -5.19
CA ALA A 6 10.77 1.72 -6.32
C ALA A 6 9.57 2.05 -7.23
N SER A 7 9.51 1.44 -8.42
CA SER A 7 8.33 1.54 -9.30
C SER A 7 7.17 0.70 -8.78
N ALA A 8 5.94 1.06 -9.14
CA ALA A 8 4.74 0.30 -8.78
C ALA A 8 4.81 -1.16 -9.23
N VAL A 9 5.36 -1.43 -10.42
CA VAL A 9 5.52 -2.79 -10.94
C VAL A 9 6.52 -3.60 -10.10
N GLU A 10 7.62 -2.99 -9.66
CA GLU A 10 8.56 -3.66 -8.77
C GLU A 10 7.94 -3.95 -7.40
N LEU A 11 7.16 -3.01 -6.86
CA LEU A 11 6.47 -3.18 -5.59
C LEU A 11 5.39 -4.26 -5.66
N GLU A 12 4.57 -4.30 -6.72
CA GLU A 12 3.60 -5.38 -6.95
C GLU A 12 4.29 -6.75 -6.98
N ARG A 13 5.39 -6.86 -7.74
CA ARG A 13 6.16 -8.10 -7.80
C ARG A 13 6.72 -8.52 -6.45
N ARG A 14 7.19 -7.57 -5.63
CA ARG A 14 7.66 -7.83 -4.27
C ARG A 14 6.53 -8.30 -3.36
N VAL A 15 5.36 -7.66 -3.42
CA VAL A 15 4.17 -8.09 -2.67
C VAL A 15 3.82 -9.53 -3.01
N ARG A 16 3.79 -9.88 -4.31
CA ARG A 16 3.51 -11.24 -4.77
C ARG A 16 4.60 -12.23 -4.37
N ALA A 17 5.87 -11.87 -4.51
CA ALA A 17 7.00 -12.74 -4.20
C ALA A 17 7.14 -13.04 -2.70
N PHE A 18 6.70 -12.12 -1.83
CA PHE A 18 6.75 -12.31 -0.38
C PHE A 18 5.46 -12.93 0.19
N ASN A 19 4.46 -13.22 -0.63
CA ASN A 19 3.24 -13.91 -0.20
C ASN A 19 3.42 -15.44 -0.42
N PRO A 20 3.31 -16.31 0.61
CA PRO A 20 2.73 -16.05 1.94
C PRO A 20 3.72 -15.73 3.08
N TRP A 21 5.03 -15.80 2.85
CA TRP A 21 6.05 -15.47 3.84
C TRP A 21 7.28 -14.85 3.17
N PRO A 22 7.87 -13.75 3.67
CA PRO A 22 7.62 -13.04 4.94
C PRO A 22 6.49 -11.98 4.92
N VAL A 23 5.79 -11.84 3.79
CA VAL A 23 4.80 -10.79 3.47
C VAL A 23 5.43 -9.41 3.36
N ALA A 24 5.05 -8.66 2.32
CA ALA A 24 5.44 -7.27 2.20
C ALA A 24 4.82 -6.46 3.34
N GLU A 25 5.56 -5.49 3.87
CA GLU A 25 5.07 -4.61 4.93
C GLU A 25 5.47 -3.18 4.64
N THR A 26 4.72 -2.23 5.16
CA THR A 26 4.93 -0.79 5.00
C THR A 26 4.67 -0.11 6.34
N ARG A 27 5.12 1.14 6.48
CA ARG A 27 4.80 1.98 7.64
C ARG A 27 3.79 3.02 7.20
N ILE A 28 2.84 3.35 8.07
CA ILE A 28 1.98 4.53 7.90
C ILE A 28 2.47 5.64 8.83
N ARG A 29 2.01 6.89 8.63
CA ARG A 29 2.53 8.10 9.31
C ARG A 29 2.60 8.01 10.83
N ASN A 30 1.67 7.29 11.46
CA ASN A 30 1.64 7.09 12.92
C ASN A 30 2.72 6.11 13.44
N GLY A 31 3.59 5.59 12.56
CA GLY A 31 4.63 4.60 12.89
C GLY A 31 4.16 3.15 12.91
N GLU A 32 2.86 2.91 12.68
CA GLU A 32 2.30 1.55 12.63
C GLU A 32 2.80 0.81 11.39
N ARG A 33 3.16 -0.48 11.59
CA ARG A 33 3.53 -1.37 10.50
C ARG A 33 2.31 -2.10 9.97
N VAL A 34 2.07 -2.01 8.67
CA VAL A 34 0.97 -2.69 8.01
C VAL A 34 1.53 -3.69 7.00
N ARG A 35 1.01 -4.91 6.97
CA ARG A 35 1.36 -5.91 5.96
C ARG A 35 0.46 -5.78 4.74
N ILE A 36 1.04 -5.87 3.55
CA ILE A 36 0.35 -5.82 2.27
C ILE A 36 0.35 -7.24 1.69
N TRP A 37 -0.84 -7.76 1.46
CA TRP A 37 -1.06 -9.12 0.98
C TRP A 37 -1.34 -9.17 -0.51
N GLU A 38 -2.05 -8.16 -1.01
CA GLU A 38 -2.39 -8.03 -2.42
C GLU A 38 -2.29 -6.57 -2.84
N ALA A 39 -1.63 -6.34 -3.97
CA ALA A 39 -1.54 -5.05 -4.60
C ALA A 39 -1.48 -5.22 -6.12
N VAL A 40 -1.87 -4.18 -6.87
CA VAL A 40 -1.73 -4.12 -8.32
C VAL A 40 -1.01 -2.84 -8.72
N ALA A 41 -0.15 -2.93 -9.73
CA ALA A 41 0.50 -1.78 -10.31
C ALA A 41 -0.42 -1.15 -11.37
N LEU A 42 -0.59 0.17 -11.30
CA LEU A 42 -1.32 0.96 -12.27
C LEU A 42 -0.34 1.82 -13.04
N GLU A 43 -0.45 1.80 -14.37
CA GLU A 43 0.31 2.67 -15.25
C GLU A 43 -0.24 4.10 -15.16
N SER A 44 0.40 4.90 -14.32
CA SER A 44 0.09 6.31 -14.15
C SER A 44 1.35 7.08 -13.76
N ARG A 45 1.36 8.40 -13.95
CA ARG A 45 2.45 9.27 -13.52
C ARG A 45 1.96 10.12 -12.36
N PRO A 46 2.11 9.65 -11.10
CA PRO A 46 1.75 10.47 -9.95
C PRO A 46 2.63 11.72 -9.93
N GLN A 47 2.04 12.85 -9.54
CA GLN A 47 2.78 14.10 -9.30
C GLN A 47 3.22 14.21 -7.84
N GLU A 48 2.59 13.40 -6.98
CA GLU A 48 2.82 13.30 -5.57
C GLU A 48 4.15 12.59 -5.26
N ARG A 49 4.64 12.81 -4.04
CA ARG A 49 5.88 12.17 -3.60
C ARG A 49 5.65 10.67 -3.42
N PRO A 50 6.64 9.82 -3.71
CA PRO A 50 6.55 8.40 -3.43
C PRO A 50 6.12 8.13 -1.99
N GLY A 51 5.13 7.26 -1.81
CA GLY A 51 4.49 6.98 -0.52
C GLY A 51 3.20 7.75 -0.26
N SER A 52 2.88 8.79 -1.03
CA SER A 52 1.65 9.58 -0.81
C SER A 52 0.40 8.79 -1.17
N VAL A 53 -0.63 8.81 -0.32
CA VAL A 53 -1.95 8.28 -0.69
C VAL A 53 -2.63 9.26 -1.64
N ILE A 54 -2.89 8.81 -2.86
CA ILE A 54 -3.51 9.62 -3.92
C ILE A 54 -5.03 9.50 -3.84
N ARG A 55 -5.51 8.26 -3.64
CA ARG A 55 -6.93 7.95 -3.65
C ARG A 55 -7.22 6.76 -2.75
N THR A 56 -8.37 6.83 -2.09
CA THR A 56 -8.96 5.72 -1.34
C THR A 56 -10.33 5.42 -1.93
N GLY A 57 -10.73 4.15 -1.96
CA GLY A 57 -12.03 3.76 -2.48
C GLY A 57 -12.29 2.27 -2.39
N ALA A 58 -13.43 1.84 -2.95
CA ALA A 58 -13.84 0.43 -2.94
C ALA A 58 -12.84 -0.50 -3.64
N ASP A 59 -12.15 -0.02 -4.68
CA ASP A 59 -11.14 -0.78 -5.40
C ASP A 59 -9.83 -0.95 -4.61
N GLY A 60 -9.59 -0.09 -3.61
CA GLY A 60 -8.39 -0.11 -2.77
C GLY A 60 -7.80 1.26 -2.47
N ILE A 61 -6.54 1.24 -2.03
CA ILE A 61 -5.74 2.42 -1.66
C ILE A 61 -4.66 2.62 -2.72
N ASP A 62 -4.74 3.73 -3.44
CA ASP A 62 -3.77 4.14 -4.45
C ASP A 62 -2.64 4.94 -3.81
N VAL A 63 -1.43 4.41 -3.90
CA VAL A 63 -0.23 5.03 -3.35
C VAL A 63 0.74 5.41 -4.47
N ALA A 64 1.20 6.64 -4.44
CA ALA A 64 2.23 7.15 -5.35
C ALA A 64 3.54 6.37 -5.16
N THR A 65 4.22 6.07 -6.26
CA THR A 65 5.55 5.47 -6.24
C THR A 65 6.50 6.31 -7.07
N LYS A 66 7.78 5.94 -7.18
CA LYS A 66 8.70 6.63 -8.09
C LYS A 66 8.24 6.59 -9.55
N ALA A 67 7.57 5.52 -9.95
CA ALA A 67 7.03 5.37 -11.30
C ALA A 67 5.80 4.45 -11.26
N GLY A 68 4.63 4.97 -11.60
CA GLY A 68 3.37 4.23 -11.44
C GLY A 68 2.68 4.51 -10.11
N ILE A 69 1.48 3.98 -9.98
CA ILE A 69 0.70 3.96 -8.74
C ILE A 69 0.58 2.51 -8.29
N LEU A 70 0.80 2.24 -7.00
CA LEU A 70 0.52 0.93 -6.43
C LEU A 70 -0.83 0.98 -5.72
N ARG A 71 -1.80 0.20 -6.21
CA ARG A 71 -3.09 0.02 -5.56
C ARG A 71 -3.04 -1.15 -4.60
N VAL A 72 -3.12 -0.88 -3.31
CA VAL A 72 -3.23 -1.89 -2.26
C VAL A 72 -4.69 -2.37 -2.18
N ARG A 73 -4.90 -3.68 -2.31
CA ARG A 73 -6.23 -4.31 -2.26
C ARG A 73 -6.51 -5.02 -0.96
N SER A 74 -5.48 -5.61 -0.35
CA SER A 74 -5.60 -6.38 0.88
C SER A 74 -4.44 -6.08 1.82
N LEU A 75 -4.76 -5.78 3.08
CA LEU A 75 -3.78 -5.45 4.10
C LEU A 75 -4.12 -6.07 5.46
N GLN A 76 -3.13 -6.07 6.35
CA GLN A 76 -3.23 -6.62 7.68
C GLN A 76 -2.48 -5.73 8.68
N ARG A 77 -3.18 -5.36 9.76
CA ARG A 77 -2.58 -4.65 10.90
C ARG A 77 -1.84 -5.62 11.83
N PRO A 78 -0.89 -5.14 12.66
CA PRO A 78 -0.23 -5.97 13.65
C PRO A 78 -1.26 -6.62 14.58
N GLY A 79 -1.19 -7.96 14.72
CA GLY A 79 -2.14 -8.72 15.55
C GLY A 79 -3.58 -8.83 14.98
N GLY A 80 -3.85 -8.24 13.81
CA GLY A 80 -5.16 -8.29 13.15
C GLY A 80 -5.27 -9.41 12.10
N ARG A 81 -6.49 -9.61 11.59
CA ARG A 81 -6.75 -10.46 10.42
C ARG A 81 -6.43 -9.72 9.12
N VAL A 82 -6.18 -10.46 8.04
CA VAL A 82 -6.15 -9.90 6.68
C VAL A 82 -7.54 -9.38 6.33
N MET A 83 -7.61 -8.18 5.76
CA MET A 83 -8.87 -7.55 5.34
C MET A 83 -8.67 -6.82 4.01
N SER A 84 -9.79 -6.56 3.33
CA SER A 84 -9.77 -5.74 2.12
C SER A 84 -9.40 -4.30 2.47
N ALA A 85 -8.88 -3.57 1.50
CA ALA A 85 -8.60 -2.15 1.63
C ALA A 85 -9.87 -1.34 1.89
N ALA A 86 -11.00 -1.73 1.30
CA ALA A 86 -12.30 -1.12 1.60
C ALA A 86 -12.70 -1.32 3.07
N ASP A 87 -12.59 -2.54 3.61
CA ASP A 87 -12.88 -2.83 5.02
C ASP A 87 -11.97 -2.05 5.96
N TYR A 88 -10.68 -1.95 5.60
CA TYR A 88 -9.73 -1.16 6.36
C TYR A 88 -10.12 0.31 6.39
N LEU A 89 -10.44 0.89 5.23
CA LEU A 89 -10.84 2.29 5.08
C LEU A 89 -12.13 2.63 5.83
N ASN A 90 -13.09 1.71 5.87
CA ASN A 90 -14.32 1.88 6.64
C ASN A 90 -14.06 2.01 8.16
N ALA A 91 -13.02 1.36 8.66
CA ALA A 91 -12.62 1.45 10.07
C ALA A 91 -11.57 2.55 10.32
N HIS A 92 -10.77 2.92 9.30
CA HIS A 92 -9.64 3.84 9.40
C HIS A 92 -9.55 4.71 8.14
N PRO A 93 -10.18 5.89 8.13
CA PRO A 93 -10.04 6.84 7.03
C PRO A 93 -8.57 7.27 6.89
N LEU A 94 -8.00 7.10 5.69
CA LEU A 94 -6.59 7.41 5.37
C LEU A 94 -6.44 8.73 4.58
N GLU A 95 -7.38 9.66 4.71
CA GLU A 95 -7.32 10.93 3.97
C GLU A 95 -6.09 11.76 4.39
N GLY A 96 -5.21 12.06 3.42
CA GLY A 96 -3.98 12.82 3.66
C GLY A 96 -2.86 12.03 4.35
N GLU A 97 -2.96 10.70 4.40
CA GLU A 97 -1.93 9.84 4.95
C GLU A 97 -0.78 9.57 3.96
N THR A 98 0.38 9.21 4.51
CA THR A 98 1.56 8.81 3.73
C THR A 98 2.00 7.42 4.19
N PHE A 99 2.22 6.55 3.21
CA PHE A 99 2.87 5.26 3.38
C PHE A 99 4.38 5.44 3.20
N GLY A 100 5.17 4.88 4.10
CA GLY A 100 6.58 5.20 4.23
C GLY A 100 6.83 6.34 5.22
N GLY A 101 8.09 6.49 5.58
CA GLY A 101 8.61 7.57 6.43
C GLY A 101 9.94 8.04 5.89
#